data_AF-A0A452SCV1-F1
#
_entry.id   AF-A0A452SCV1-F1
#
_cell.length_a   1.000
_cell.length_b   1.000
_cell.length_c   1.000
_cell.angle_alpha   90.00
_cell.angle_beta   90.00
_cell.angle_gamma   90.00
#
_symmetry.space_group_name_H-M   'P 1'
#
loop_
_entity.id
_entity.type
_entity.pdbx_description
1 polymer ?
#
loop_
_entity_poly.entity_id
_entity_poly.type
_entity_poly.pdbx_seq_one_letter_code
_entity_poly.pdbx_strand_id
1 'polypeptide(L)'
;LACGVSSGCGVTRTFSSCSAVAPKTGNRCCISAAPYRGVSCYRGLTGFGSRSLSNLGSCGFGYRSGGVCGPNPPCITTVSVNESLLTPLNLEIDPNAQCVKHEEKEQIKCLNNRFAAFIDKVRFLEQQNKLLETKWQFYQNQRCCESNMEPLFNGYIETLRREAECVEADSGRLASELNHVQEVLEGYKKKYEEEVALRATAENEFVVLKKDVDCAYLRKSDLEANVEALVEESSFLKRLYDEELQVLHAHISDTSVIVKMDNSRDLNMDCVVAEIKAQYDDIASRSRAEAESWYRSKCEEMKATVIRHGETLRRTKEEINELNRMIQRLTAEVENAKCQRAKLEAAVAEAEQQGEAALTDARCKLAELEAALQKAKQDMACLLKEYQEVMNSKLGLDIEIATYRRLLEGEEHRCG
;
A
#
# COMPACT_ATOMS: atom_id res chain seq x y z
N LEU A 1 -21.46 63.25 -21.09
CA LEU A 1 -21.70 64.07 -19.89
C LEU A 1 -21.73 63.11 -18.70
N ALA A 2 -20.56 62.75 -18.18
CA ALA A 2 -19.95 63.23 -16.92
C ALA A 2 -20.36 62.32 -15.73
N CYS A 3 -19.47 61.43 -15.26
CA CYS A 3 -18.61 61.52 -14.05
C CYS A 3 -19.32 61.00 -12.77
N GLY A 4 -18.74 60.27 -11.81
CA GLY A 4 -17.36 59.83 -11.51
C GLY A 4 -17.40 58.55 -10.63
N VAL A 5 -16.39 57.67 -10.58
CA VAL A 5 -15.05 57.69 -9.93
C VAL A 5 -15.06 57.72 -8.39
N SER A 6 -14.58 56.62 -7.79
CA SER A 6 -13.86 56.48 -6.50
C SER A 6 -13.70 54.96 -6.25
N SER A 7 -12.57 54.24 -6.32
CA SER A 7 -11.17 54.38 -5.88
C SER A 7 -10.97 54.47 -4.36
N GLY A 8 -10.73 53.31 -3.74
CA GLY A 8 -10.19 53.18 -2.39
C GLY A 8 -9.11 52.09 -2.35
N CYS A 9 -7.85 52.52 -2.36
CA CYS A 9 -6.65 51.71 -2.23
C CYS A 9 -6.29 51.60 -0.73
N GLY A 10 -5.81 50.43 -0.29
CA GLY A 10 -5.32 50.21 1.08
C GLY A 10 -4.27 49.10 1.10
N VAL A 11 -3.01 49.48 1.16
CA VAL A 11 -1.82 48.63 1.31
C VAL A 11 -1.25 48.81 2.72
N THR A 12 -0.48 47.82 3.18
CA THR A 12 0.38 47.73 4.40
C THR A 12 -0.29 47.13 5.64
N ARG A 13 0.30 46.22 6.44
CA ARG A 13 1.71 45.80 6.63
C ARG A 13 1.77 44.47 7.41
N THR A 14 2.93 43.84 7.25
CA THR A 14 3.58 42.63 7.82
C THR A 14 3.72 42.53 9.34
N PHE A 15 3.70 41.30 9.89
CA PHE A 15 4.51 40.76 11.03
C PHE A 15 4.50 39.22 10.89
N SER A 16 5.60 38.51 10.56
CA SER A 16 6.84 38.15 11.29
C SER A 16 6.72 36.94 12.25
N SER A 17 7.13 35.77 11.72
CA SER A 17 8.17 34.81 12.18
C SER A 17 8.31 34.30 13.64
N CYS A 18 8.65 32.99 13.70
CA CYS A 18 9.36 32.22 14.75
C CYS A 18 8.49 31.72 15.93
N SER A 19 8.59 30.51 16.50
CA SER A 19 9.62 29.47 16.46
C SER A 19 9.09 28.14 17.07
N ALA A 20 9.72 27.03 16.69
CA ALA A 20 10.22 25.94 17.53
C ALA A 20 9.29 24.93 18.28
N VAL A 21 9.57 23.66 17.92
CA VAL A 21 9.88 22.51 18.80
C VAL A 21 8.75 21.50 19.10
N ALA A 22 9.11 20.26 18.74
CA ALA A 22 8.44 18.99 18.82
C ALA A 22 8.38 18.42 20.28
N PRO A 23 7.80 17.22 20.50
CA PRO A 23 6.96 16.93 21.66
C PRO A 23 7.72 16.46 22.91
N LYS A 24 7.07 16.61 24.06
CA LYS A 24 7.48 15.99 25.33
C LYS A 24 6.82 14.63 25.51
N THR A 25 7.69 13.65 25.68
CA THR A 25 7.50 12.32 26.28
C THR A 25 7.34 12.37 27.80
N GLY A 26 6.65 11.38 28.37
CA GLY A 26 6.70 10.99 29.79
C GLY A 26 5.33 10.50 30.27
N ASN A 27 5.13 9.36 30.94
CA ASN A 27 6.05 8.57 31.76
C ASN A 27 5.48 7.15 32.01
N ARG A 28 6.40 6.17 32.03
CA ARG A 28 6.61 5.09 33.02
C ARG A 28 5.49 4.09 33.34
N CYS A 29 5.81 2.80 33.13
CA CYS A 29 6.23 1.96 34.26
C CYS A 29 7.18 0.82 33.81
N CYS A 30 8.21 0.61 34.61
CA CYS A 30 9.21 -0.46 34.59
C CYS A 30 8.86 -1.43 35.74
N ILE A 31 9.20 -2.73 35.74
CA ILE A 31 10.49 -3.26 36.20
C ILE A 31 10.46 -4.81 36.09
N SER A 32 11.47 -5.33 35.39
CA SER A 32 12.35 -6.50 35.63
C SER A 32 11.87 -7.93 35.93
N ALA A 33 12.71 -8.83 35.38
CA ALA A 33 13.20 -10.12 35.91
C ALA A 33 12.29 -11.33 35.65
N ALA A 34 12.76 -12.48 35.16
CA ALA A 34 14.11 -12.99 34.93
C ALA A 34 14.09 -14.03 33.78
N PRO A 35 15.25 -14.39 33.21
CA PRO A 35 15.41 -15.35 32.13
C PRO A 35 16.07 -16.66 32.60
N TYR A 36 15.59 -17.85 32.24
CA TYR A 36 16.31 -19.12 32.42
C TYR A 36 15.84 -20.12 31.34
N ARG A 37 16.71 -20.53 30.40
CA ARG A 37 17.68 -21.68 30.41
C ARG A 37 17.05 -22.94 29.82
N GLY A 38 17.74 -23.83 29.13
CA GLY A 38 19.18 -24.09 28.85
C GLY A 38 19.22 -25.40 28.02
N VAL A 39 20.31 -25.87 27.38
CA VAL A 39 21.61 -26.31 27.90
C VAL A 39 22.44 -26.72 26.63
N SER A 40 23.64 -26.16 26.37
CA SER A 40 25.02 -26.61 26.73
C SER A 40 25.51 -27.86 25.95
N CYS A 41 26.75 -28.03 25.45
CA CYS A 41 28.08 -27.79 26.03
C CYS A 41 29.23 -27.75 24.97
N TYR A 42 30.23 -26.91 25.25
CA TYR A 42 31.72 -27.08 25.21
C TYR A 42 32.51 -27.83 24.08
N ARG A 43 33.45 -27.06 23.49
CA ARG A 43 34.95 -27.16 23.52
C ARG A 43 35.72 -28.30 22.80
N GLY A 44 36.74 -27.89 22.01
CA GLY A 44 38.01 -28.62 21.77
C GLY A 44 38.28 -28.94 20.29
N LEU A 45 39.19 -28.23 19.59
CA LEU A 45 40.62 -28.51 19.38
C LEU A 45 40.96 -29.73 18.51
N THR A 46 41.89 -29.52 17.54
CA THR A 46 42.57 -30.49 16.64
C THR A 46 41.68 -31.05 15.51
N GLY A 47 42.10 -31.24 14.24
CA GLY A 47 43.36 -31.07 13.53
C GLY A 47 43.20 -31.68 12.11
N PHE A 48 44.16 -31.38 11.23
CA PHE A 48 44.53 -32.10 9.99
C PHE A 48 43.56 -32.19 8.80
N GLY A 49 44.06 -31.83 7.61
CA GLY A 49 43.56 -32.40 6.35
C GLY A 49 43.85 -31.61 5.07
N SER A 50 45.11 -31.58 4.65
CA SER A 50 45.60 -31.11 3.34
C SER A 50 44.80 -31.63 2.13
N ARG A 51 44.58 -30.76 1.12
CA ARG A 51 44.70 -31.16 -0.29
C ARG A 51 45.46 -30.12 -1.09
N SER A 52 46.54 -30.61 -1.66
CA SER A 52 47.56 -29.92 -2.43
C SER A 52 47.06 -29.55 -3.82
N LEU A 53 47.35 -28.32 -4.25
CA LEU A 53 47.64 -28.00 -5.65
C LEU A 53 49.02 -27.35 -5.65
N SER A 54 50.00 -28.10 -6.12
CA SER A 54 51.38 -27.67 -6.31
C SER A 54 51.49 -26.86 -7.59
N ASN A 55 51.88 -25.58 -7.49
CA ASN A 55 52.82 -25.03 -8.46
C ASN A 55 53.63 -23.84 -7.92
N LEU A 56 54.92 -23.93 -8.24
CA LEU A 56 55.92 -22.88 -8.45
C LEU A 56 56.63 -22.18 -7.27
N GLY A 57 57.94 -22.45 -7.22
CA GLY A 57 59.00 -21.53 -6.81
C GLY A 57 59.42 -21.63 -5.33
N SER A 58 60.67 -21.49 -4.94
CA SER A 58 61.96 -21.37 -5.62
C SER A 58 63.03 -21.37 -4.52
N CYS A 59 64.26 -21.74 -4.90
CA CYS A 59 65.54 -21.39 -4.27
C CYS A 59 65.89 -21.93 -2.87
N GLY A 60 66.96 -22.73 -2.84
CA GLY A 60 67.75 -22.96 -1.63
C GLY A 60 68.86 -24.00 -1.80
N PHE A 61 70.00 -23.55 -2.34
CA PHE A 61 71.39 -23.94 -2.00
C PHE A 61 71.64 -25.38 -1.50
N GLY A 62 72.49 -26.21 -2.09
CA GLY A 62 73.55 -26.02 -3.07
C GLY A 62 74.62 -27.08 -2.79
N TYR A 63 75.13 -27.76 -3.82
CA TYR A 63 76.49 -28.28 -3.78
C TYR A 63 77.11 -28.19 -5.16
N ARG A 64 78.25 -27.52 -5.13
CA ARG A 64 79.23 -27.30 -6.18
C ARG A 64 80.27 -28.42 -6.06
N SER A 65 80.85 -28.75 -7.20
CA SER A 65 82.23 -29.20 -7.39
C SER A 65 82.65 -30.63 -7.01
N GLY A 66 83.22 -31.27 -8.03
CA GLY A 66 84.34 -32.21 -7.94
C GLY A 66 83.89 -33.65 -7.72
N GLY A 67 84.23 -34.63 -8.54
CA GLY A 67 85.21 -34.69 -9.61
C GLY A 67 85.56 -36.17 -9.81
N VAL A 68 85.98 -36.48 -11.03
CA VAL A 68 86.88 -37.60 -11.37
C VAL A 68 86.26 -39.01 -11.43
N CYS A 69 86.10 -39.43 -12.70
CA CYS A 69 86.44 -40.73 -13.28
C CYS A 69 85.83 -42.01 -12.69
N GLY A 70 84.84 -42.55 -13.40
CA GLY A 70 84.72 -44.00 -13.60
C GLY A 70 85.71 -44.46 -14.70
N PRO A 71 86.27 -45.68 -14.60
CA PRO A 71 87.44 -46.09 -15.36
C PRO A 71 87.08 -46.74 -16.70
N ASN A 72 87.78 -46.35 -17.75
CA ASN A 72 87.99 -47.18 -18.94
C ASN A 72 88.84 -48.40 -18.56
N PRO A 73 88.58 -49.61 -19.10
CA PRO A 73 89.63 -50.57 -19.35
C PRO A 73 90.49 -50.07 -20.54
N PRO A 74 91.81 -49.88 -20.37
CA PRO A 74 92.71 -49.57 -21.49
C PRO A 74 93.00 -50.86 -22.29
N CYS A 75 92.80 -50.79 -23.60
CA CYS A 75 93.45 -51.70 -24.54
C CYS A 75 94.90 -51.27 -24.71
N ILE A 76 95.78 -52.26 -24.63
CA ILE A 76 97.23 -52.21 -24.59
C ILE A 76 97.80 -51.77 -25.95
N THR A 77 98.58 -50.69 -25.96
CA THR A 77 99.62 -50.41 -26.97
C THR A 77 100.98 -50.93 -26.50
N THR A 78 101.82 -51.25 -27.47
CA THR A 78 103.01 -52.11 -27.40
C THR A 78 104.21 -51.63 -26.55
N VAL A 79 104.79 -52.61 -25.83
CA VAL A 79 106.23 -52.93 -25.65
C VAL A 79 107.22 -51.80 -25.34
N SER A 80 107.82 -51.89 -24.16
CA SER A 80 109.25 -51.64 -23.92
C SER A 80 109.66 -52.36 -22.63
N VAL A 81 110.42 -53.46 -22.76
CA VAL A 81 110.96 -54.24 -21.64
C VAL A 81 112.30 -53.62 -21.25
N ASN A 82 112.43 -53.19 -20.00
CA ASN A 82 113.71 -52.77 -19.42
C ASN A 82 114.27 -53.92 -18.57
N GLU A 83 115.30 -54.59 -19.07
CA GLU A 83 115.90 -55.83 -18.56
C GLU A 83 116.76 -55.65 -17.30
N SER A 84 116.30 -54.95 -16.25
CA SER A 84 117.20 -54.59 -15.12
C SER A 84 116.78 -54.94 -13.70
N LEU A 85 115.60 -55.51 -13.39
CA LEU A 85 115.20 -55.70 -11.98
C LEU A 85 114.46 -57.01 -11.67
N LEU A 86 114.88 -58.13 -12.27
CA LEU A 86 114.49 -59.47 -11.82
C LEU A 86 115.35 -59.92 -10.63
N THR A 87 114.94 -59.54 -9.42
CA THR A 87 115.30 -60.23 -8.17
C THR A 87 114.08 -60.34 -7.25
N PRO A 88 113.61 -61.55 -6.92
CA PRO A 88 112.50 -61.72 -5.99
C PRO A 88 112.97 -61.45 -4.54
N LEU A 89 112.44 -60.40 -3.92
CA LEU A 89 112.61 -60.12 -2.50
C LEU A 89 111.64 -60.99 -1.68
N ASN A 90 112.21 -61.91 -0.91
CA ASN A 90 111.50 -62.77 0.03
C ASN A 90 111.16 -61.94 1.28
N LEU A 91 109.93 -61.45 1.38
CA LEU A 91 109.39 -60.81 2.58
C LEU A 91 108.57 -61.87 3.32
N GLU A 92 109.19 -62.54 4.29
CA GLU A 92 108.44 -63.32 5.28
C GLU A 92 107.51 -62.35 6.01
N ILE A 93 106.22 -62.41 5.67
CA ILE A 93 105.17 -61.62 6.31
C ILE A 93 104.95 -62.21 7.70
N ASP A 94 105.14 -61.37 8.72
CA ASP A 94 104.95 -61.69 10.13
C ASP A 94 103.61 -62.44 10.35
N PRO A 95 103.62 -63.69 10.87
CA PRO A 95 102.43 -64.49 11.09
C PRO A 95 101.40 -63.80 12.02
N ASN A 96 101.84 -62.86 12.86
CA ASN A 96 100.94 -62.09 13.72
C ASN A 96 100.09 -61.07 12.91
N ALA A 97 100.62 -60.54 11.80
CA ALA A 97 99.91 -59.61 10.93
C ALA A 97 98.83 -60.27 10.06
N GLN A 98 98.96 -61.58 9.77
CA GLN A 98 97.93 -62.34 9.06
C GLN A 98 96.73 -62.69 9.95
N CYS A 99 96.98 -63.00 11.24
CA CYS A 99 95.90 -63.23 12.20
C CYS A 99 95.03 -61.98 12.41
N VAL A 100 95.65 -60.80 12.59
CA VAL A 100 94.91 -59.53 12.73
C VAL A 100 94.08 -59.21 11.47
N LYS A 101 94.63 -59.40 10.27
CA LYS A 101 93.88 -59.21 9.02
C LYS A 101 92.73 -60.21 8.85
N HIS A 102 92.90 -61.45 9.30
CA HIS A 102 91.82 -62.43 9.28
C HIS A 102 90.71 -62.05 10.27
N GLU A 103 91.07 -61.58 11.46
CA GLU A 103 90.14 -61.13 12.48
C GLU A 103 89.39 -59.85 12.08
N GLU A 104 90.07 -58.87 11.48
CA GLU A 104 89.44 -57.70 10.86
C GLU A 104 88.49 -58.10 9.72
N LYS A 105 88.88 -59.08 8.88
CA LYS A 105 88.03 -59.59 7.80
C LYS A 105 86.78 -60.28 8.34
N GLU A 106 86.88 -61.04 9.43
CA GLU A 106 85.73 -61.65 10.10
C GLU A 106 84.84 -60.60 10.80
N GLN A 107 85.42 -59.57 11.41
CA GLN A 107 84.66 -58.44 11.95
C GLN A 107 83.91 -57.69 10.85
N ILE A 108 84.54 -57.42 9.71
CA ILE A 108 83.90 -56.78 8.55
C ILE A 108 82.79 -57.66 7.99
N LYS A 109 82.98 -58.99 7.92
CA LYS A 109 81.92 -59.93 7.53
C LYS A 109 80.75 -59.91 8.51
N CYS A 110 81.00 -59.93 9.81
CA CYS A 110 79.95 -59.82 10.83
C CYS A 110 79.20 -58.50 10.72
N LEU A 111 79.91 -57.39 10.48
CA LEU A 111 79.31 -56.08 10.25
C LEU A 111 78.46 -56.07 8.98
N ASN A 112 78.97 -56.62 7.87
CA ASN A 112 78.26 -56.71 6.61
C ASN A 112 77.01 -57.60 6.70
N ASN A 113 77.08 -58.73 7.41
CA ASN A 113 75.91 -59.57 7.67
C ASN A 113 74.86 -58.81 8.49
N ARG A 114 75.30 -57.98 9.44
CA ARG A 114 74.41 -57.11 10.22
C ARG A 114 73.81 -55.99 9.38
N PHE A 115 74.56 -55.42 8.43
CA PHE A 115 74.05 -54.46 7.46
C PHE A 115 73.05 -55.08 6.49
N ALA A 116 73.32 -56.29 5.98
CA ALA A 116 72.38 -57.02 5.14
C ALA A 116 71.05 -57.28 5.85
N ALA A 117 71.11 -57.74 7.11
CA ALA A 117 69.91 -57.93 7.94
C ALA A 117 69.14 -56.62 8.19
N PHE A 118 69.84 -55.49 8.32
CA PHE A 118 69.20 -54.18 8.45
C PHE A 118 68.55 -53.72 7.14
N ILE A 119 69.21 -53.93 6.00
CA ILE A 119 68.66 -53.63 4.67
C ILE A 119 67.39 -54.45 4.42
N ASP A 120 67.40 -55.73 4.76
CA ASP A 120 66.22 -56.59 4.63
C ASP A 120 65.07 -56.12 5.53
N LYS A 121 65.39 -55.64 6.74
CA LYS A 121 64.39 -55.07 7.65
C LYS A 121 63.79 -53.78 7.10
N VAL A 122 64.59 -52.90 6.51
CA VAL A 122 64.11 -51.67 5.85
C VAL A 122 63.21 -52.00 4.67
N ARG A 123 63.61 -52.95 3.81
CA ARG A 123 62.79 -53.40 2.67
C ARG A 123 61.45 -53.98 3.12
N PHE A 124 61.45 -54.79 4.18
CA PHE A 124 60.21 -55.32 4.75
C PHE A 124 59.29 -54.20 5.27
N LEU A 125 59.85 -53.20 5.95
CA LEU A 125 59.09 -52.04 6.43
C LEU A 125 58.57 -51.17 5.28
N GLU A 126 59.35 -50.97 4.22
CA GLU A 126 58.92 -50.27 3.01
C GLU A 126 57.75 -50.99 2.31
N GLN A 127 57.82 -52.32 2.21
CA GLN A 127 56.73 -53.13 1.68
C GLN A 127 55.47 -53.02 2.55
N GLN A 128 55.62 -53.06 3.88
CA GLN A 128 54.49 -52.87 4.80
C GLN A 128 53.88 -51.46 4.67
N ASN A 129 54.70 -50.42 4.57
CA ASN A 129 54.22 -49.05 4.36
C ASN A 129 53.46 -48.92 3.03
N LYS A 130 53.96 -49.51 1.95
CA LYS A 130 53.28 -49.50 0.64
C LYS A 130 51.93 -50.23 0.67
N LEU A 131 51.85 -51.30 1.46
CA LEU A 131 50.60 -52.03 1.68
C LEU A 131 49.61 -51.25 2.55
N LEU A 132 50.10 -50.51 3.54
CA LEU A 132 49.26 -49.60 4.34
C LEU A 132 48.77 -48.42 3.50
N GLU A 133 49.60 -47.88 2.62
CA GLU A 133 49.26 -46.77 1.74
C GLU A 133 48.18 -47.15 0.71
N THR A 134 48.29 -48.33 0.10
CA THR A 134 47.25 -48.86 -0.81
C THR A 134 45.94 -49.16 -0.07
N LYS A 135 46.00 -49.70 1.16
CA LYS A 135 44.80 -49.86 2.00
C LYS A 135 44.17 -48.53 2.37
N TRP A 136 44.98 -47.53 2.72
CA TRP A 136 44.50 -46.18 3.01
C TRP A 136 43.77 -45.56 1.82
N GLN A 137 44.37 -45.64 0.62
CA GLN A 137 43.75 -45.17 -0.62
C GLN A 137 42.44 -45.90 -0.93
N PHE A 138 42.39 -47.22 -0.71
CA PHE A 138 41.17 -48.00 -0.90
C PHE A 138 40.03 -47.54 0.03
N TYR A 139 40.31 -47.38 1.34
CA TYR A 139 39.31 -46.89 2.29
C TYR A 139 38.89 -45.44 2.02
N GLN A 140 39.81 -44.59 1.56
CA GLN A 140 39.49 -43.23 1.18
C GLN A 140 38.56 -43.18 -0.04
N ASN A 141 38.77 -44.06 -1.02
CA ASN A 141 37.92 -44.16 -2.21
C ASN A 141 36.55 -44.79 -1.90
N GLN A 142 36.48 -45.67 -0.89
CA GLN A 142 35.23 -46.31 -0.48
C GLN A 142 34.24 -45.35 0.19
N ARG A 143 34.71 -44.21 0.74
CA ARG A 143 33.86 -43.14 1.30
C ARG A 143 33.07 -42.35 0.23
N CYS A 144 33.25 -42.64 -1.05
CA CYS A 144 32.56 -41.92 -2.13
C CYS A 144 31.10 -42.36 -2.37
N CYS A 145 30.64 -43.42 -1.69
CA CYS A 145 29.29 -43.96 -1.82
C CYS A 145 28.42 -43.69 -0.58
N GLU A 146 28.43 -42.46 -0.08
CA GLU A 146 27.38 -42.00 0.83
C GLU A 146 26.10 -41.83 0.01
N SER A 147 25.08 -42.66 0.27
CA SER A 147 23.77 -42.61 -0.38
C SER A 147 23.13 -41.24 -0.12
N ASN A 148 23.30 -40.29 -1.04
CA ASN A 148 22.88 -38.91 -0.82
C ASN A 148 21.37 -38.77 -1.05
N MET A 149 20.60 -38.92 0.02
CA MET A 149 19.13 -38.75 0.05
C MET A 149 18.69 -37.29 0.21
N GLU A 150 19.65 -36.37 0.42
CA GLU A 150 19.43 -34.94 0.64
C GLU A 150 18.65 -34.28 -0.51
N PRO A 151 18.88 -34.59 -1.81
CA PRO A 151 18.10 -34.01 -2.91
C PRO A 151 16.62 -34.41 -2.89
N LEU A 152 16.28 -35.63 -2.43
CA LEU A 152 14.90 -36.08 -2.32
C LEU A 152 14.16 -35.34 -1.20
N PHE A 153 14.80 -35.19 -0.04
CA PHE A 153 14.23 -34.42 1.07
C PHE A 153 14.12 -32.94 0.73
N ASN A 154 15.13 -32.36 0.08
CA ASN A 154 15.08 -30.97 -0.37
C ASN A 154 13.97 -30.75 -1.39
N GLY A 155 13.82 -31.64 -2.38
CA GLY A 155 12.73 -31.57 -3.34
C GLY A 155 11.36 -31.64 -2.66
N TYR A 156 11.17 -32.54 -1.69
CA TYR A 156 9.94 -32.65 -0.92
C TYR A 156 9.65 -31.39 -0.09
N ILE A 157 10.67 -30.84 0.59
CA ILE A 157 10.58 -29.59 1.35
C ILE A 157 10.20 -28.42 0.43
N GLU A 158 10.76 -28.35 -0.78
CA GLU A 158 10.40 -27.31 -1.76
C GLU A 158 8.96 -27.43 -2.22
N THR A 159 8.44 -28.64 -2.47
CA THR A 159 7.01 -28.84 -2.76
C THR A 159 6.12 -28.39 -1.61
N LEU A 160 6.44 -28.78 -0.36
CA LEU A 160 5.68 -28.37 0.81
C LEU A 160 5.70 -26.85 1.02
N ARG A 161 6.84 -26.19 0.74
CA ARG A 161 6.94 -24.72 0.78
C ARG A 161 6.06 -24.06 -0.27
N ARG A 162 6.09 -24.56 -1.51
CA ARG A 162 5.22 -24.07 -2.58
C ARG A 162 3.74 -24.26 -2.25
N GLU A 163 3.36 -25.40 -1.68
CA GLU A 163 1.98 -25.61 -1.21
C GLU A 163 1.58 -24.64 -0.10
N ALA A 164 2.46 -24.40 0.87
CA ALA A 164 2.22 -23.41 1.93
C ALA A 164 2.04 -21.99 1.35
N GLU A 165 2.91 -21.57 0.42
CA GLU A 165 2.81 -20.28 -0.28
C GLU A 165 1.50 -20.16 -1.06
N CYS A 166 1.06 -21.22 -1.76
CA CYS A 166 -0.22 -21.25 -2.46
C CYS A 166 -1.40 -21.09 -1.49
N VAL A 167 -1.39 -21.83 -0.37
CA VAL A 167 -2.44 -21.74 0.66
C VAL A 167 -2.46 -20.36 1.33
N GLU A 168 -1.31 -19.76 1.58
CA GLU A 168 -1.22 -18.39 2.11
C GLU A 168 -1.78 -17.37 1.13
N ALA A 169 -1.46 -17.49 -0.16
CA ALA A 169 -2.02 -16.62 -1.21
C ALA A 169 -3.56 -16.78 -1.34
N ASP A 170 -4.06 -18.02 -1.30
CA ASP A 170 -5.49 -18.32 -1.32
C ASP A 170 -6.20 -17.78 -0.07
N SER A 171 -5.59 -17.93 1.11
CA SER A 171 -6.08 -17.36 2.37
C SER A 171 -6.17 -15.83 2.29
N GLY A 172 -5.14 -15.18 1.73
CA GLY A 172 -5.15 -13.73 1.50
C GLY A 172 -6.27 -13.29 0.56
N ARG A 173 -6.48 -14.01 -0.56
CA ARG A 173 -7.58 -13.74 -1.50
C ARG A 173 -8.95 -13.91 -0.84
N LEU A 174 -9.16 -15.02 -0.11
CA LEU A 174 -10.42 -15.27 0.59
C LEU A 174 -10.69 -14.22 1.68
N ALA A 175 -9.65 -13.75 2.38
CA ALA A 175 -9.77 -12.67 3.34
C ALA A 175 -10.19 -11.35 2.67
N SER A 176 -9.65 -11.02 1.49
CA SER A 176 -10.06 -9.81 0.77
C SER A 176 -11.48 -9.93 0.22
N GLU A 177 -11.88 -11.10 -0.29
CA GLU A 177 -13.27 -11.36 -0.70
C GLU A 177 -14.25 -11.25 0.47
N LEU A 178 -13.89 -11.81 1.63
CA LEU A 178 -14.70 -11.70 2.85
C LEU A 178 -14.87 -10.24 3.28
N ASN A 179 -13.79 -9.46 3.32
CA ASN A 179 -13.83 -8.04 3.65
C ASN A 179 -14.70 -7.27 2.66
N HIS A 180 -14.57 -7.53 1.35
CA HIS A 180 -15.39 -6.89 0.33
C HIS A 180 -16.89 -7.19 0.52
N VAL A 181 -17.25 -8.45 0.74
CA VAL A 181 -18.65 -8.85 0.99
C VAL A 181 -19.17 -8.20 2.29
N GLN A 182 -18.33 -8.12 3.32
CA GLN A 182 -18.69 -7.47 4.58
C GLN A 182 -18.94 -5.97 4.40
N GLU A 183 -18.09 -5.25 3.68
CA GLU A 183 -18.29 -3.83 3.36
C GLU A 183 -19.60 -3.59 2.59
N VAL A 184 -19.90 -4.43 1.60
CA VAL A 184 -21.15 -4.36 0.84
C VAL A 184 -22.36 -4.62 1.74
N LEU A 185 -22.29 -5.62 2.62
CA LEU A 185 -23.35 -5.94 3.59
C LEU A 185 -23.59 -4.77 4.56
N GLU A 186 -22.52 -4.19 5.11
CA GLU A 186 -22.59 -3.02 5.98
C GLU A 186 -23.19 -1.81 5.25
N GLY A 187 -22.85 -1.63 3.97
CA GLY A 187 -23.46 -0.62 3.10
C GLY A 187 -24.97 -0.82 2.93
N TYR A 188 -25.43 -2.05 2.70
CA TYR A 188 -26.86 -2.35 2.63
C TYR A 188 -27.58 -2.19 3.96
N LYS A 189 -26.96 -2.61 5.06
CA LYS A 189 -27.49 -2.43 6.42
C LYS A 189 -27.71 -0.95 6.73
N LYS A 190 -26.72 -0.10 6.42
CA LYS A 190 -26.82 1.35 6.61
C LYS A 190 -27.96 1.96 5.80
N LYS A 191 -28.08 1.60 4.51
CA LYS A 191 -29.20 2.06 3.66
C LYS A 191 -30.56 1.62 4.22
N TYR A 192 -30.66 0.39 4.73
CA TYR A 192 -31.88 -0.08 5.36
C TYR A 192 -32.22 0.71 6.62
N GLU A 193 -31.24 1.00 7.48
CA GLU A 193 -31.43 1.83 8.67
C GLU A 193 -31.88 3.27 8.30
N GLU A 194 -31.29 3.86 7.26
CA GLU A 194 -31.69 5.16 6.71
C GLU A 194 -33.15 5.15 6.19
N GLU A 195 -33.53 4.15 5.39
CA GLU A 195 -34.91 3.99 4.89
C GLU A 195 -35.92 3.78 6.02
N VAL A 196 -35.57 3.01 7.06
CA VAL A 196 -36.42 2.84 8.24
C VAL A 196 -36.61 4.18 8.98
N ALA A 197 -35.55 4.97 9.11
CA ALA A 197 -35.63 6.29 9.73
C ALA A 197 -36.49 7.25 8.91
N LEU A 198 -36.31 7.30 7.59
CA LEU A 198 -37.12 8.12 6.66
C LEU A 198 -38.59 7.71 6.67
N ARG A 199 -38.86 6.41 6.72
CA ARG A 199 -40.23 5.89 6.88
C ARG A 199 -40.85 6.37 8.19
N ALA A 200 -40.11 6.30 9.30
CA ALA A 200 -40.61 6.75 10.59
C ALA A 200 -40.89 8.27 10.60
N THR A 201 -40.06 9.09 9.95
CA THR A 201 -40.33 10.54 9.82
C THR A 201 -41.58 10.80 8.98
N ALA A 202 -41.74 10.12 7.84
CA ALA A 202 -42.91 10.26 6.98
C ALA A 202 -44.20 9.79 7.67
N GLU A 203 -44.15 8.69 8.44
CA GLU A 203 -45.30 8.22 9.23
C GLU A 203 -45.68 9.24 10.31
N ASN A 204 -44.71 9.87 10.98
CA ASN A 204 -44.98 10.93 11.95
C ASN A 204 -45.61 12.17 11.29
N GLU A 205 -45.09 12.62 10.16
CA GLU A 205 -45.67 13.72 9.37
C GLU A 205 -47.10 13.42 8.93
N PHE A 206 -47.37 12.19 8.46
CA PHE A 206 -48.71 11.76 8.10
C PHE A 206 -49.68 11.82 9.29
N VAL A 207 -49.25 11.41 10.48
CA VAL A 207 -50.06 11.50 11.70
C VAL A 207 -50.37 12.96 12.07
N VAL A 208 -49.41 13.87 11.91
CA VAL A 208 -49.63 15.31 12.13
C VAL A 208 -50.60 15.87 11.10
N LEU A 209 -50.39 15.59 9.82
CA LEU A 209 -51.27 16.05 8.74
C LEU A 209 -52.71 15.55 8.94
N LYS A 210 -52.88 14.30 9.39
CA LYS A 210 -54.20 13.75 9.72
C LYS A 210 -54.88 14.55 10.84
N LYS A 211 -54.15 14.90 11.90
CA LYS A 211 -54.70 15.74 12.98
C LYS A 211 -55.08 17.13 12.48
N ASP A 212 -54.28 17.73 11.61
CA ASP A 212 -54.57 19.04 11.03
C ASP A 212 -55.81 19.01 10.14
N VAL A 213 -55.97 17.94 9.35
CA VAL A 213 -57.17 17.68 8.55
C VAL A 213 -58.40 17.53 9.44
N ASP A 214 -58.33 16.72 10.50
CA ASP A 214 -59.43 16.55 11.46
C ASP A 214 -59.79 17.90 12.13
N CYS A 215 -58.80 18.69 12.53
CA CYS A 215 -59.02 20.02 13.09
C CYS A 215 -59.65 20.99 12.08
N ALA A 216 -59.25 20.93 10.81
CA ALA A 216 -59.84 21.74 9.75
C ALA A 216 -61.30 21.33 9.48
N TYR A 217 -61.62 20.04 9.52
CA TYR A 217 -62.99 19.54 9.40
C TYR A 217 -63.88 20.01 10.55
N LEU A 218 -63.40 19.97 11.80
CA LEU A 218 -64.15 20.48 12.95
C LEU A 218 -64.42 21.99 12.83
N ARG A 219 -63.41 22.79 12.46
CA ARG A 219 -63.60 24.23 12.23
C ARG A 219 -64.58 24.51 11.10
N LYS A 220 -64.53 23.70 10.04
CA LYS A 220 -65.49 23.80 8.93
C LYS A 220 -66.91 23.53 9.42
N SER A 221 -67.14 22.45 10.17
CA SER A 221 -68.48 22.14 10.70
C SER A 221 -69.00 23.21 11.65
N ASP A 222 -68.13 23.79 12.49
CA ASP A 222 -68.50 24.89 13.38
C ASP A 222 -68.91 26.14 12.59
N LEU A 223 -68.17 26.46 11.52
CA LEU A 223 -68.52 27.58 10.63
C LEU A 223 -69.81 27.32 9.85
N GLU A 224 -70.03 26.10 9.37
CA GLU A 224 -71.28 25.72 8.70
C GLU A 224 -72.49 25.88 9.65
N ALA A 225 -72.39 25.41 10.90
CA ALA A 225 -73.43 25.60 11.91
C ALA A 225 -73.70 27.07 12.24
N ASN A 226 -72.64 27.90 12.32
CA ASN A 226 -72.78 29.35 12.53
C ASN A 226 -73.46 30.03 11.34
N VAL A 227 -73.15 29.62 10.11
CA VAL A 227 -73.83 30.12 8.91
C VAL A 227 -75.31 29.75 8.92
N GLU A 228 -75.64 28.50 9.26
CA GLU A 228 -77.04 28.06 9.39
C GLU A 228 -77.79 28.88 10.44
N ALA A 229 -77.20 29.08 11.63
CA ALA A 229 -77.79 29.90 12.69
C ALA A 229 -78.04 31.35 12.24
N LEU A 230 -77.09 31.99 11.56
CA LEU A 230 -77.23 33.35 11.03
C LEU A 230 -78.30 33.43 9.93
N VAL A 231 -78.44 32.38 9.10
CA VAL A 231 -79.50 32.30 8.08
C VAL A 231 -80.87 32.21 8.76
N GLU A 232 -81.00 31.40 9.80
CA GLU A 232 -82.22 31.30 10.59
C GLU A 232 -82.59 32.63 11.25
N GLU A 233 -81.63 33.31 11.88
CA GLU A 233 -81.81 34.63 12.48
C GLU A 233 -82.24 35.68 11.44
N SER A 234 -81.58 35.72 10.27
CA SER A 234 -81.95 36.62 9.18
C SER A 234 -83.38 36.34 8.69
N SER A 235 -83.77 35.07 8.59
CA SER A 235 -85.12 34.67 8.20
C SER A 235 -86.17 35.09 9.24
N PHE A 236 -85.81 35.06 10.52
CA PHE A 236 -86.67 35.47 11.62
C PHE A 236 -86.87 36.99 11.61
N LEU A 237 -85.78 37.76 11.52
CA LEU A 237 -85.83 39.21 11.47
C LEU A 237 -86.64 39.72 10.27
N LYS A 238 -86.48 39.11 9.09
CA LYS A 238 -87.31 39.44 7.91
C LYS A 238 -88.79 39.24 8.20
N ARG A 239 -89.18 38.08 8.75
CA ARG A 239 -90.57 37.80 9.12
C ARG A 239 -91.09 38.78 10.17
N LEU A 240 -90.28 39.11 11.17
CA LEU A 240 -90.64 40.05 12.22
C LEU A 240 -90.90 41.45 11.65
N TYR A 241 -90.01 41.95 10.78
CA TYR A 241 -90.21 43.25 10.12
C TYR A 241 -91.41 43.26 9.19
N ASP A 242 -91.68 42.17 8.47
CA ASP A 242 -92.86 42.07 7.61
C ASP A 242 -94.17 42.15 8.44
N GLU A 243 -94.22 41.51 9.62
CA GLU A 243 -95.36 41.60 10.55
C GLU A 243 -95.48 42.99 11.18
N GLU A 244 -94.38 43.60 11.64
CA GLU A 244 -94.39 44.96 12.17
C GLU A 244 -94.88 45.98 11.14
N LEU A 245 -94.43 45.85 9.89
CA LEU A 245 -94.91 46.69 8.79
C LEU A 245 -96.41 46.51 8.55
N GLN A 246 -96.93 45.28 8.63
CA GLN A 246 -98.38 45.03 8.51
C GLN A 246 -99.16 45.68 9.66
N VAL A 247 -98.69 45.56 10.91
CA VAL A 247 -99.34 46.18 12.07
C VAL A 247 -99.29 47.71 12.00
N LEU A 248 -98.14 48.29 11.65
CA LEU A 248 -98.02 49.74 11.47
C LEU A 248 -98.91 50.23 10.33
N HIS A 249 -98.99 49.50 9.23
CA HIS A 249 -99.90 49.82 8.14
C HIS A 249 -101.36 49.84 8.63
N ALA A 250 -101.77 48.82 9.39
CA ALA A 250 -103.10 48.74 10.00
C ALA A 250 -103.37 49.90 10.97
N HIS A 251 -102.39 50.23 11.83
CA HIS A 251 -102.52 51.31 12.81
C HIS A 251 -102.60 52.70 12.16
N ILE A 252 -101.85 52.94 11.08
CA ILE A 252 -101.93 54.18 10.31
C ILE A 252 -103.33 54.33 9.68
N SER A 253 -103.92 53.24 9.21
CA SER A 253 -105.32 53.26 8.74
C SER A 253 -106.34 53.48 9.86
N ASP A 254 -106.09 52.98 11.08
CA ASP A 254 -107.03 53.12 12.21
C ASP A 254 -106.95 54.48 12.94
N THR A 255 -105.81 55.17 12.84
CA THR A 255 -105.52 56.38 13.65
C THR A 255 -105.63 57.68 12.84
N SER A 256 -106.28 57.67 11.67
CA SER A 256 -106.64 58.91 10.97
C SER A 256 -107.83 59.62 11.64
N VAL A 257 -107.66 60.05 12.90
CA VAL A 257 -108.60 60.90 13.63
C VAL A 257 -107.84 62.15 14.07
N ILE A 258 -108.12 63.27 13.39
CA ILE A 258 -107.54 64.58 13.70
C ILE A 258 -108.22 65.09 14.99
N VAL A 259 -107.57 64.87 16.13
CA VAL A 259 -107.99 65.46 17.41
C VAL A 259 -107.22 66.76 17.62
N LYS A 260 -107.90 67.89 17.42
CA LYS A 260 -107.41 69.20 17.85
C LYS A 260 -107.75 69.36 19.33
N MET A 261 -106.72 69.33 20.18
CA MET A 261 -106.82 69.67 21.60
C MET A 261 -106.13 71.02 21.81
N ASP A 262 -106.91 72.07 21.99
CA ASP A 262 -106.43 73.37 22.46
C ASP A 262 -106.21 73.29 23.97
N ASN A 263 -104.93 73.22 24.36
CA ASN A 263 -104.51 73.07 25.75
C ASN A 263 -103.72 74.34 26.16
N SER A 264 -104.42 75.42 26.47
CA SER A 264 -103.81 76.67 26.92
C SER A 264 -103.53 76.60 28.43
N ARG A 265 -102.34 76.11 28.76
CA ARG A 265 -101.65 76.43 30.02
C ARG A 265 -100.50 77.34 29.63
N ASP A 266 -100.43 78.54 30.23
CA ASP A 266 -99.31 79.44 30.03
C ASP A 266 -98.05 78.80 30.63
N LEU A 267 -97.36 78.03 29.79
CA LEU A 267 -95.98 77.63 29.97
C LEU A 267 -95.12 78.87 29.69
N ASN A 268 -94.12 79.10 30.53
CA ASN A 268 -93.06 80.05 30.22
C ASN A 268 -92.27 79.52 29.01
N MET A 269 -92.74 79.88 27.82
CA MET A 269 -92.23 79.39 26.55
C MET A 269 -90.77 79.77 26.35
N ASP A 270 -90.32 80.88 26.91
CA ASP A 270 -88.93 81.34 26.76
C ASP A 270 -87.95 80.41 27.48
N CYS A 271 -88.29 79.95 28.69
CA CYS A 271 -87.47 78.98 29.43
C CYS A 271 -87.40 77.62 28.73
N VAL A 272 -88.56 77.11 28.25
CA VAL A 272 -88.63 75.82 27.54
C VAL A 272 -87.90 75.91 26.20
N VAL A 273 -88.04 77.00 25.46
CA VAL A 273 -87.32 77.22 24.19
C VAL A 273 -85.81 77.36 24.44
N ALA A 274 -85.39 78.01 25.53
CA ALA A 274 -83.97 78.11 25.89
C ALA A 274 -83.38 76.74 26.27
N GLU A 275 -84.11 75.93 27.04
CA GLU A 275 -83.70 74.57 27.41
C GLU A 275 -83.63 73.64 26.19
N ILE A 276 -84.63 73.69 25.31
CA ILE A 276 -84.64 72.95 24.04
C ILE A 276 -83.45 73.37 23.17
N LYS A 277 -83.17 74.67 23.03
CA LYS A 277 -82.00 75.16 22.29
C LYS A 277 -80.69 74.63 22.89
N ALA A 278 -80.54 74.69 24.21
CA ALA A 278 -79.36 74.17 24.91
C ALA A 278 -79.20 72.64 24.70
N GLN A 279 -80.29 71.87 24.73
CA GLN A 279 -80.27 70.44 24.42
C GLN A 279 -79.91 70.16 22.96
N TYR A 280 -80.43 70.92 22.00
CA TYR A 280 -80.05 70.79 20.59
C TYR A 280 -78.58 71.14 20.35
N ASP A 281 -78.08 72.21 20.99
CA ASP A 281 -76.68 72.62 20.90
C ASP A 281 -75.77 71.54 21.51
N ASP A 282 -76.15 70.96 22.65
CA ASP A 282 -75.43 69.85 23.29
C ASP A 282 -75.44 68.59 22.41
N ILE A 283 -76.60 68.17 21.89
CA ILE A 283 -76.72 67.02 20.97
C ILE A 283 -75.88 67.25 19.71
N ALA A 284 -75.93 68.44 19.12
CA ALA A 284 -75.12 68.80 17.95
C ALA A 284 -73.62 68.81 18.26
N SER A 285 -73.23 69.24 19.46
CA SER A 285 -71.84 69.20 19.93
C SER A 285 -71.33 67.78 20.14
N ARG A 286 -72.13 66.91 20.78
CA ARG A 286 -71.81 65.49 21.00
C ARG A 286 -71.72 64.74 19.68
N SER A 287 -72.69 64.92 18.78
CA SER A 287 -72.68 64.31 17.45
C SER A 287 -71.43 64.70 16.65
N ARG A 288 -71.00 65.98 16.72
CA ARG A 288 -69.76 66.44 16.10
C ARG A 288 -68.53 65.78 16.74
N ALA A 289 -68.44 65.74 18.07
CA ALA A 289 -67.33 65.14 18.79
C ALA A 289 -67.22 63.62 18.55
N GLU A 290 -68.36 62.92 18.49
CA GLU A 290 -68.45 61.49 18.16
C GLU A 290 -67.99 61.23 16.72
N ALA A 291 -68.45 62.04 15.75
CA ALA A 291 -67.99 61.93 14.37
C ALA A 291 -66.49 62.19 14.23
N GLU A 292 -65.96 63.24 14.88
CA GLU A 292 -64.52 63.53 14.89
C GLU A 292 -63.70 62.42 15.55
N SER A 293 -64.17 61.87 16.67
CA SER A 293 -63.54 60.74 17.36
C SER A 293 -63.53 59.49 16.47
N TRP A 294 -64.66 59.20 15.82
CA TRP A 294 -64.80 58.08 14.89
C TRP A 294 -63.84 58.20 13.70
N TYR A 295 -63.79 59.38 13.05
CA TYR A 295 -62.85 59.63 11.96
C TYR A 295 -61.40 59.56 12.42
N ARG A 296 -61.08 60.08 13.61
CA ARG A 296 -59.73 60.02 14.19
C ARG A 296 -59.29 58.57 14.42
N SER A 297 -60.16 57.76 15.04
CA SER A 297 -59.91 56.33 15.25
C SER A 297 -59.71 55.58 13.93
N LYS A 298 -60.54 55.85 12.91
CA LYS A 298 -60.39 55.23 11.57
C LYS A 298 -59.10 55.66 10.87
N CYS A 299 -58.69 56.92 11.00
CA CYS A 299 -57.41 57.39 10.47
C CYS A 299 -56.22 56.71 11.17
N GLU A 300 -56.29 56.52 12.49
CA GLU A 300 -55.25 55.84 13.27
C GLU A 300 -55.16 54.35 12.93
N GLU A 301 -56.30 53.66 12.79
CA GLU A 301 -56.36 52.26 12.36
C GLU A 301 -55.72 52.09 10.98
N MET A 302 -56.09 52.95 10.01
CA MET A 302 -55.49 52.94 8.67
C MET A 302 -53.98 53.21 8.70
N LYS A 303 -53.52 54.17 9.52
CA LYS A 303 -52.08 54.41 9.69
C LYS A 303 -51.37 53.19 10.26
N ALA A 304 -51.96 52.53 11.25
CA ALA A 304 -51.39 51.33 11.86
C ALA A 304 -51.30 50.16 10.86
N THR A 305 -52.32 49.94 10.03
CA THR A 305 -52.28 48.90 8.98
C THR A 305 -51.23 49.20 7.92
N VAL A 306 -51.12 50.46 7.47
CA VAL A 306 -50.07 50.88 6.52
C VAL A 306 -48.67 50.65 7.08
N ILE A 307 -48.42 50.97 8.35
CA ILE A 307 -47.13 50.71 9.01
C ILE A 307 -46.84 49.20 9.06
N ARG A 308 -47.81 48.38 9.51
CA ARG A 308 -47.65 46.92 9.54
C ARG A 308 -47.35 46.35 8.15
N HIS A 309 -48.06 46.80 7.12
CA HIS A 309 -47.81 46.38 5.74
C HIS A 309 -46.43 46.81 5.26
N GLY A 310 -46.01 48.05 5.55
CA GLY A 310 -44.66 48.53 5.26
C GLY A 310 -43.57 47.69 5.93
N GLU A 311 -43.75 47.31 7.19
CA GLU A 311 -42.83 46.42 7.91
C GLU A 311 -42.80 45.00 7.33
N THR A 312 -43.95 44.43 6.95
CA THR A 312 -43.99 43.11 6.29
C THR A 312 -43.29 43.15 4.94
N LEU A 313 -43.45 44.23 4.17
CA LEU A 313 -42.77 44.41 2.90
C LEU A 313 -41.26 44.58 3.08
N ARG A 314 -40.84 45.30 4.13
CA ARG A 314 -39.42 45.43 4.49
C ARG A 314 -38.81 44.07 4.87
N ARG A 315 -39.49 43.29 5.72
CA ARG A 315 -39.06 41.95 6.14
C ARG A 315 -38.91 41.00 4.95
N THR A 316 -39.93 40.91 4.10
CA THR A 316 -39.86 40.06 2.89
C THR A 316 -38.76 40.51 1.93
N LYS A 317 -38.52 41.82 1.78
CA LYS A 317 -37.38 42.34 1.00
C LYS A 317 -36.03 41.95 1.60
N GLU A 318 -35.89 41.94 2.92
CA GLU A 318 -34.67 41.50 3.61
C GLU A 318 -34.44 39.99 3.43
N GLU A 319 -35.48 39.18 3.54
CA GLU A 319 -35.44 37.73 3.27
C GLU A 319 -35.02 37.45 1.82
N ILE A 320 -35.62 38.15 0.84
CA ILE A 320 -35.23 38.05 -0.58
C ILE A 320 -33.75 38.40 -0.76
N ASN A 321 -33.26 39.46 -0.10
CA ASN A 321 -31.86 39.84 -0.19
C ASN A 321 -30.93 38.78 0.43
N GLU A 322 -31.31 38.14 1.54
CA GLU A 322 -30.51 37.08 2.15
C GLU A 322 -30.50 35.80 1.30
N LEU A 323 -31.65 35.41 0.74
CA LEU A 323 -31.73 34.33 -0.22
C LEU A 323 -30.87 34.61 -1.45
N ASN A 324 -30.87 35.84 -1.97
CA ASN A 324 -29.99 36.23 -3.08
C ASN A 324 -28.50 36.11 -2.70
N ARG A 325 -28.09 36.49 -1.48
CA ARG A 325 -26.72 36.29 -1.00
C ARG A 325 -26.35 34.81 -0.86
N MET A 326 -27.30 33.99 -0.40
CA MET A 326 -27.11 32.55 -0.30
C MET A 326 -26.97 31.91 -1.68
N ILE A 327 -27.81 32.29 -2.65
CA ILE A 327 -27.71 31.85 -4.04
C ILE A 327 -26.33 32.21 -4.62
N GLN A 328 -25.85 33.42 -4.41
CA GLN A 328 -24.52 33.84 -4.89
C GLN A 328 -23.39 33.02 -4.26
N ARG A 329 -23.44 32.75 -2.95
CA ARG A 329 -22.47 31.90 -2.25
C ARG A 329 -22.48 30.47 -2.80
N LEU A 330 -23.66 29.84 -2.89
CA LEU A 330 -23.80 28.49 -3.42
C LEU A 330 -23.35 28.40 -4.89
N THR A 331 -23.64 29.42 -5.69
CA THR A 331 -23.16 29.49 -7.09
C THR A 331 -21.63 29.53 -7.14
N ALA A 332 -20.99 30.34 -6.28
CA ALA A 332 -19.53 30.39 -6.19
C ALA A 332 -18.92 29.06 -5.71
N GLU A 333 -19.54 28.39 -4.75
CA GLU A 333 -19.14 27.05 -4.29
C GLU A 333 -19.23 26.00 -5.40
N VAL A 334 -20.32 26.02 -6.19
CA VAL A 334 -20.50 25.15 -7.35
C VAL A 334 -19.41 25.39 -8.40
N GLU A 335 -19.13 26.65 -8.74
CA GLU A 335 -18.08 26.97 -9.71
C GLU A 335 -16.67 26.60 -9.21
N ASN A 336 -16.40 26.78 -7.91
CA ASN A 336 -15.16 26.32 -7.28
C ASN A 336 -15.03 24.78 -7.35
N ALA A 337 -16.09 24.04 -7.05
CA ALA A 337 -16.11 22.58 -7.13
C ALA A 337 -15.91 22.09 -8.58
N LYS A 338 -16.55 22.74 -9.56
CA LYS A 338 -16.32 22.46 -10.99
C LYS A 338 -14.87 22.69 -11.39
N CYS A 339 -14.27 23.78 -10.94
CA CYS A 339 -12.85 24.07 -11.20
C CYS A 339 -11.92 23.03 -10.57
N GLN A 340 -12.22 22.56 -9.35
CA GLN A 340 -11.47 21.48 -8.70
C GLN A 340 -11.62 20.16 -9.47
N ARG A 341 -12.83 19.82 -9.92
CA ARG A 341 -13.08 18.63 -10.73
C ARG A 341 -12.26 18.66 -12.02
N ALA A 342 -12.28 19.77 -12.75
CA ALA A 342 -11.51 19.92 -13.99
C ALA A 342 -9.99 19.80 -13.75
N LYS A 343 -9.48 20.33 -12.63
CA LYS A 343 -8.06 20.17 -12.25
C LYS A 343 -7.69 18.71 -11.95
N LEU A 344 -8.56 17.99 -11.23
CA LEU A 344 -8.34 16.58 -10.92
C LEU A 344 -8.45 15.70 -12.17
N GLU A 345 -9.44 15.95 -13.05
CA GLU A 345 -9.58 15.27 -14.35
C GLU A 345 -8.31 15.47 -15.21
N ALA A 346 -7.76 16.69 -15.26
CA ALA A 346 -6.51 16.96 -15.97
C ALA A 346 -5.31 16.22 -15.35
N ALA A 347 -5.20 16.18 -14.02
CA ALA A 347 -4.12 15.47 -13.34
C ALA A 347 -4.21 13.94 -13.53
N VAL A 348 -5.43 13.39 -13.56
CA VAL A 348 -5.67 11.96 -13.87
C VAL A 348 -5.24 11.67 -15.31
N ALA A 349 -5.67 12.47 -16.28
CA ALA A 349 -5.29 12.29 -17.67
C ALA A 349 -3.76 12.37 -17.88
N GLU A 350 -3.09 13.29 -17.18
CA GLU A 350 -1.62 13.40 -17.23
C GLU A 350 -0.94 12.16 -16.62
N ALA A 351 -1.42 11.67 -15.47
CA ALA A 351 -0.90 10.46 -14.84
C ALA A 351 -1.13 9.20 -15.68
N GLU A 352 -2.28 9.09 -16.34
CA GLU A 352 -2.60 8.02 -17.29
C GLU A 352 -1.63 8.06 -18.48
N GLN A 353 -1.44 9.22 -19.11
CA GLN A 353 -0.48 9.37 -20.22
C GLN A 353 0.95 9.03 -19.81
N GLN A 354 1.40 9.48 -18.63
CA GLN A 354 2.72 9.15 -18.11
C GLN A 354 2.85 7.63 -17.84
N GLY A 355 1.80 7.00 -17.29
CA GLY A 355 1.74 5.57 -17.05
C GLY A 355 1.77 4.75 -18.34
N GLU A 356 0.98 5.14 -19.35
CA GLU A 356 0.99 4.53 -20.68
C GLU A 356 2.36 4.65 -21.34
N ALA A 357 2.98 5.83 -21.30
CA ALA A 357 4.33 6.03 -21.82
C ALA A 357 5.35 5.09 -21.16
N ALA A 358 5.33 4.99 -19.82
CA ALA A 358 6.21 4.08 -19.08
C ALA A 358 5.97 2.60 -19.45
N LEU A 359 4.72 2.18 -19.62
CA LEU A 359 4.37 0.84 -20.07
C LEU A 359 4.84 0.56 -21.50
N THR A 360 4.71 1.53 -22.41
CA THR A 360 5.21 1.37 -23.79
C THR A 360 6.73 1.22 -23.81
N ASP A 361 7.48 2.02 -23.04
CA ASP A 361 8.93 1.91 -22.91
C ASP A 361 9.35 0.54 -22.35
N ALA A 362 8.69 0.08 -21.28
CA ALA A 362 8.94 -1.25 -20.71
C ALA A 362 8.66 -2.38 -21.72
N ARG A 363 7.58 -2.29 -22.51
CA ARG A 363 7.26 -3.24 -23.57
C ARG A 363 8.30 -3.24 -24.69
N CYS A 364 8.79 -2.07 -25.10
CA CYS A 364 9.87 -1.95 -26.08
C CYS A 364 11.14 -2.64 -25.58
N LYS A 365 11.56 -2.36 -24.34
CA LYS A 365 12.74 -3.01 -23.71
C LYS A 365 12.59 -4.52 -23.61
N LEU A 366 11.39 -5.00 -23.27
CA LEU A 366 11.10 -6.43 -23.24
C LEU A 366 11.25 -7.06 -24.63
N ALA A 367 10.69 -6.43 -25.67
CA ALA A 367 10.81 -6.91 -27.04
C ALA A 367 12.28 -6.92 -27.53
N GLU A 368 13.07 -5.90 -27.17
CA GLU A 368 14.51 -5.86 -27.47
C GLU A 368 15.28 -7.00 -26.79
N LEU A 369 15.00 -7.28 -25.51
CA LEU A 369 15.63 -8.38 -24.77
C LEU A 369 15.21 -9.74 -25.32
N GLU A 370 13.95 -9.92 -25.69
CA GLU A 370 13.46 -11.14 -26.35
C GLU A 370 14.15 -11.36 -27.70
N ALA A 371 14.32 -10.31 -28.51
CA ALA A 371 15.03 -10.37 -29.77
C ALA A 371 16.52 -10.73 -29.57
N ALA A 372 17.18 -10.12 -28.58
CA ALA A 372 18.56 -10.44 -28.21
C ALA A 372 18.71 -11.90 -27.74
N LEU A 373 17.76 -12.39 -26.94
CA LEU A 373 17.71 -13.78 -26.48
C LEU A 373 17.53 -14.75 -27.66
N GLN A 374 16.65 -14.45 -28.61
CA GLN A 374 16.47 -15.28 -29.82
C GLN A 374 17.73 -15.29 -30.67
N LYS A 375 18.40 -14.14 -30.84
CA LYS A 375 19.68 -14.06 -31.55
C LYS A 375 20.75 -14.91 -30.87
N ALA A 376 20.90 -14.82 -29.55
CA ALA A 376 21.85 -15.63 -28.79
C ALA A 376 21.56 -17.14 -28.92
N LYS A 377 20.28 -17.55 -28.95
CA LYS A 377 19.89 -18.94 -29.22
C LYS A 377 20.29 -19.39 -30.63
N GLN A 378 20.12 -18.55 -31.64
CA GLN A 378 20.55 -18.83 -33.02
C GLN A 378 22.07 -18.94 -33.13
N ASP A 379 22.81 -18.01 -32.50
CA ASP A 379 24.28 -18.01 -32.47
C ASP A 379 24.81 -19.28 -31.78
N MET A 380 24.21 -19.69 -30.66
CA MET A 380 24.53 -20.96 -29.99
C MET A 380 24.27 -22.17 -30.90
N ALA A 381 23.15 -22.19 -31.61
CA ALA A 381 22.86 -23.25 -32.55
C ALA A 381 23.85 -23.30 -33.73
N CYS A 382 24.37 -22.15 -34.17
CA CYS A 382 25.43 -22.07 -35.19
C CYS A 382 26.76 -22.62 -34.65
N LEU A 383 27.19 -22.16 -33.47
CA LEU A 383 28.40 -22.64 -32.80
C LEU A 383 28.40 -24.16 -32.58
N LEU A 384 27.26 -24.74 -32.21
CA LEU A 384 27.12 -26.20 -32.07
C LEU A 384 27.32 -26.93 -33.40
N LYS A 385 26.84 -26.38 -34.53
CA LYS A 385 27.06 -26.96 -35.85
C LYS A 385 28.53 -26.87 -36.25
N GLU A 386 29.15 -25.71 -36.08
CA GLU A 386 30.59 -25.52 -36.34
C GLU A 386 31.45 -26.47 -35.48
N TYR A 387 31.12 -26.63 -34.20
CA TYR A 387 31.78 -27.60 -33.32
C TYR A 387 31.63 -29.04 -33.82
N GLN A 388 30.43 -29.41 -34.30
CA GLN A 388 30.19 -30.73 -34.85
C GLN A 388 31.00 -30.97 -36.14
N GLU A 389 31.11 -29.97 -37.02
CA GLU A 389 31.91 -30.03 -38.24
C GLU A 389 33.41 -30.19 -37.94
N VAL A 390 33.94 -29.44 -36.96
CA VAL A 390 35.32 -29.56 -36.50
C VAL A 390 35.57 -30.93 -35.87
N MET A 391 34.65 -31.42 -35.04
CA MET A 391 34.74 -32.77 -34.46
C MET A 391 34.77 -33.85 -35.54
N ASN A 392 33.88 -33.76 -36.54
CA ASN A 392 33.85 -34.69 -37.67
C ASN A 392 35.18 -34.67 -38.45
N SER A 393 35.74 -33.48 -38.68
CA SER A 393 37.05 -33.32 -39.34
C SER A 393 38.17 -33.94 -38.51
N LYS A 394 38.17 -33.73 -37.19
CA LYS A 394 39.13 -34.35 -36.26
C LYS A 394 39.05 -35.87 -36.28
N LEU A 395 37.84 -36.43 -36.26
CA LEU A 395 37.64 -37.88 -36.36
C LEU A 395 38.15 -38.43 -37.70
N GLY A 396 37.93 -37.70 -38.81
CA GLY A 396 38.51 -38.04 -40.11
C GLY A 396 40.04 -38.08 -40.08
N LEU A 397 40.67 -37.05 -39.52
CA LEU A 397 42.12 -36.98 -39.35
C LEU A 397 42.67 -38.09 -38.43
N ASP A 398 41.98 -38.45 -37.35
CA ASP A 398 42.39 -39.57 -36.50
C ASP A 398 42.38 -40.90 -37.27
N ILE A 399 41.40 -41.12 -38.15
CA ILE A 399 41.33 -42.30 -39.02
C ILE A 399 42.51 -42.30 -40.01
N GLU A 400 42.83 -41.15 -40.62
CA GLU A 400 44.00 -40.99 -41.48
C GLU A 400 45.30 -41.31 -40.72
N ILE A 401 45.50 -40.75 -39.53
CA ILE A 401 46.68 -41.02 -38.70
C ILE A 401 46.77 -42.52 -38.34
N ALA A 402 45.64 -43.14 -37.97
CA ALA A 402 45.60 -44.57 -37.65
C ALA A 402 45.94 -45.45 -38.87
N THR A 403 45.49 -45.06 -40.06
CA THR A 403 45.82 -45.76 -41.31
C THR A 403 47.29 -45.57 -41.70
N TYR A 404 47.83 -44.35 -41.57
CA TYR A 404 49.27 -44.09 -41.78
C TYR A 404 50.15 -44.88 -40.81
N ARG A 405 49.78 -44.96 -39.52
CA ARG A 405 50.50 -45.80 -38.53
C ARG A 405 50.51 -47.28 -38.92
N ARG A 406 49.37 -47.82 -39.36
CA ARG A 406 49.28 -49.22 -39.85
C ARG A 406 50.18 -49.50 -41.04
N LEU A 407 50.28 -48.55 -41.98
CA LEU A 407 51.16 -48.69 -43.14
C LEU A 407 52.64 -48.71 -42.73
N LEU A 408 53.03 -47.82 -41.81
CA LEU A 408 54.38 -47.77 -41.24
C LEU A 408 54.75 -49.04 -40.47
N GLU A 409 53.87 -49.54 -39.60
CA GLU A 409 54.07 -50.81 -38.88
C GLU A 409 54.23 -51.99 -39.85
N GLY A 410 53.52 -51.98 -40.98
CA GLY A 410 53.66 -52.99 -42.05
C GLY A 410 54.99 -52.90 -42.82
N GLU A 411 55.60 -51.73 -42.93
CA GLU A 411 56.93 -51.57 -43.52
C GLU A 411 58.05 -51.97 -42.55
N GLU A 412 57.91 -51.69 -41.25
CA GLU A 412 58.87 -52.15 -40.22
C GLU A 412 58.93 -53.68 -40.14
N HIS A 413 57.83 -54.39 -40.39
CA HIS A 413 57.79 -55.86 -40.46
C HIS A 413 58.41 -56.46 -41.75
N ARG A 414 58.73 -55.64 -42.75
CA ARG A 414 59.48 -56.07 -43.96
C ARG A 414 60.97 -55.79 -43.89
N CYS A 415 61.39 -54.85 -43.03
CA CYS A 415 62.76 -54.34 -42.97
C CYS A 415 63.53 -54.75 -41.71
N GLY A 416 62.92 -55.50 -40.79
CA GLY A 416 63.59 -56.25 -39.71
C GLY A 416 63.49 -57.75 -39.98
#